data_AF-A0A9D8BW49-F1
#
_entry.id   AF-A0A9D8BW49-F1
#
_cell.length_a   1.000
_cell.length_b   1.000
_cell.length_c   1.000
_cell.angle_alpha   90.00
_cell.angle_beta   90.00
_cell.angle_gamma   90.00
#
_symmetry.space_group_name_H-M   'P 1'
#
loop_
_entity.id
_entity.type
_entity.pdbx_description
1 polymer ?
#
loop_
_entity_poly.entity_id
_entity_poly.type
_entity_poly.pdbx_seq_one_letter_code
_entity_poly.pdbx_strand_id
1 'polypeptide(L)' 'MADEDLRAELERLRKENEALKQAPKSRVTMKVSDKGGLSVYGLGRFPVTLYKEQWIKLIGMSADIERFIREHDHELKTKE' A
#
# COMPACT_ATOMS: atom_id res chain seq x y z
N MET A 1 2.62 -10.29 37.20
CA MET A 1 2.45 -11.54 36.41
C MET A 1 1.64 -11.25 35.14
N ALA A 2 0.31 -11.44 35.07
CA ALA A 2 -0.43 -11.21 33.82
C ALA A 2 -0.33 -9.79 33.23
N ASP A 3 -0.35 -8.75 34.08
CA ASP A 3 -0.25 -7.34 33.64
C ASP A 3 1.17 -6.96 33.19
N GLU A 4 2.20 -7.64 33.72
CA GLU A 4 3.60 -7.45 33.30
C GLU A 4 3.89 -8.17 32.00
N ASP A 5 3.36 -9.39 31.82
CA ASP A 5 3.46 -10.14 30.57
C ASP A 5 2.75 -9.40 29.43
N LEU A 6 1.59 -8.81 29.70
CA LEU A 6 0.87 -7.95 28.75
C LEU A 6 1.68 -6.71 28.35
N ARG A 7 2.33 -6.03 29.32
CA ARG A 7 3.17 -4.86 29.02
C ARG A 7 4.41 -5.23 28.22
N ALA A 8 5.05 -6.35 28.55
CA ALA A 8 6.21 -6.86 27.83
C ALA A 8 5.85 -7.20 26.37
N GLU A 9 4.70 -7.83 26.14
CA GLU A 9 4.21 -8.15 24.80
C GLU A 9 3.85 -6.89 24.01
N LEU A 10 3.25 -5.89 24.67
CA LEU A 10 2.90 -4.62 24.04
C LEU A 10 4.15 -3.83 23.63
N GLU A 11 5.21 -3.86 24.43
CA GLU A 11 6.49 -3.25 24.10
C GLU A 11 7.21 -3.98 22.96
N ARG A 12 7.17 -5.33 22.97
CA ARG A 12 7.70 -6.16 21.87
C ARG A 12 6.99 -5.85 20.55
N LEU A 13 5.66 -5.86 20.56
CA LEU A 13 4.84 -5.55 19.38
C LEU A 13 5.09 -4.13 18.88
N ARG A 14 5.30 -3.15 19.77
CA ARG A 14 5.65 -1.78 19.36
C ARG A 14 7.00 -1.72 18.65
N LYS A 15 8.05 -2.37 19.19
CA LYS A 15 9.38 -2.44 18.58
C LYS A 15 9.35 -3.15 17.23
N GLU A 16 8.62 -4.25 17.13
CA GLU A 16 8.43 -4.99 15.87
C GLU A 16 7.68 -4.15 14.83
N ASN A 17 6.65 -3.40 15.25
CA ASN A 17 5.91 -2.49 14.37
C ASN A 17 6.80 -1.33 13.88
N GLU A 18 7.67 -0.78 14.74
CA GLU A 18 8.66 0.23 14.35
C GLU A 18 9.68 -0.32 13.37
N ALA A 19 10.21 -1.53 13.58
CA ALA A 19 11.12 -2.18 12.64
C ALA A 19 10.44 -2.46 11.29
N LEU A 20 9.18 -2.92 11.30
CA LEU A 20 8.38 -3.13 10.09
C LEU A 20 8.09 -1.82 9.34
N LYS A 21 7.90 -0.71 10.05
CA LYS A 21 7.77 0.63 9.46
C LYS A 21 9.07 1.13 8.82
N GLN A 22 10.22 0.63 9.28
CA GLN A 22 11.54 0.95 8.74
C GLN A 22 11.96 0.03 7.58
N ALA A 23 11.24 -1.06 7.34
CA ALA A 23 11.45 -1.90 6.17
C ALA A 23 11.32 -1.06 4.88
N PRO A 24 12.15 -1.32 3.85
CA PRO A 24 12.25 -0.46 2.69
C PRO A 24 10.88 -0.25 2.04
N LYS A 25 10.49 1.02 1.93
CA LYS A 25 9.21 1.52 1.38
C LYS A 25 8.95 1.11 -0.08
N SER A 26 9.86 0.36 -0.70
CA SER A 26 9.87 0.05 -2.13
C SER A 26 9.16 -1.25 -2.51
N ARG A 27 8.81 -2.13 -1.56
CA ARG A 27 8.11 -3.37 -1.91
C ARG A 27 6.61 -3.10 -2.01
N VAL A 28 6.09 -3.16 -3.22
CA VAL A 28 4.63 -3.18 -3.45
C VAL A 28 4.05 -4.43 -2.79
N THR A 29 3.06 -4.26 -1.92
CA THR A 29 2.36 -5.35 -1.23
C THR A 29 0.85 -5.20 -1.37
N MET A 30 0.13 -6.31 -1.19
CA MET A 30 -1.33 -6.37 -1.37
C MET A 30 -2.01 -7.00 -0.16
N LYS A 31 -3.17 -6.46 0.23
CA LYS A 31 -4.01 -7.01 1.29
C LYS A 31 -5.48 -6.89 0.93
N VAL A 32 -6.28 -7.93 1.21
CA VAL A 32 -7.74 -7.83 1.23
C VAL A 32 -8.17 -7.29 2.59
N SER A 33 -8.92 -6.20 2.59
CA SER A 33 -9.48 -5.57 3.78
C SER A 33 -10.69 -6.33 4.32
N ASP A 34 -11.00 -6.13 5.60
CA ASP A 34 -12.19 -6.72 6.27
C ASP A 34 -13.52 -6.23 5.66
N LYS A 35 -13.48 -5.17 4.85
CA LYS A 35 -14.62 -4.64 4.10
C LYS A 35 -14.69 -5.18 2.66
N GLY A 36 -13.81 -6.10 2.27
CA GLY A 36 -13.81 -6.76 0.97
C GLY A 36 -13.10 -6.00 -0.17
N GLY A 37 -12.48 -4.85 0.11
CA GLY A 37 -11.65 -4.13 -0.86
C GLY A 37 -10.22 -4.69 -0.94
N LEU A 38 -9.60 -4.66 -2.12
CA LEU A 38 -8.18 -4.96 -2.33
C LEU A 38 -7.37 -3.67 -2.22
N SER A 39 -6.43 -3.65 -1.28
CA SER A 39 -5.51 -2.55 -1.00
C SER A 39 -4.11 -2.86 -1.53
N VAL A 40 -3.53 -1.93 -2.30
CA VAL A 40 -2.13 -1.96 -2.77
C VAL A 40 -1.33 -0.92 -2.00
N TYR A 41 -0.24 -1.34 -1.37
CA TYR A 41 0.69 -0.53 -0.57
C TYR A 41 2.02 -0.34 -1.32
N GLY A 42 2.82 0.64 -0.88
CA GLY A 42 4.17 0.87 -1.41
C GLY A 42 4.26 1.85 -2.59
N LEU A 43 3.13 2.43 -3.03
CA LEU A 43 3.10 3.46 -4.09
C LEU A 43 3.03 4.90 -3.55
N GLY A 44 2.90 5.08 -2.24
CA GLY A 44 2.76 6.39 -1.61
C GLY A 44 2.46 6.30 -0.12
N ARG A 45 2.03 7.42 0.49
CA ARG A 45 1.72 7.50 1.93
C ARG A 45 0.52 6.65 2.33
N PHE A 46 -0.47 6.53 1.45
CA PHE A 46 -1.71 5.81 1.69
C PHE A 46 -1.87 4.68 0.68
N PRO A 47 -2.47 3.54 1.07
CA PRO A 47 -2.77 2.47 0.14
C PRO A 47 -3.86 2.90 -0.85
N VAL A 48 -3.77 2.41 -2.08
CA VAL A 48 -4.87 2.50 -3.05
C VAL A 48 -5.79 1.31 -2.82
N THR A 49 -7.04 1.57 -2.46
CA THR A 49 -8.04 0.51 -2.19
C THR A 49 -9.19 0.63 -3.15
N LEU A 50 -9.46 -0.42 -3.91
CA LEU A 50 -10.61 -0.55 -4.82
C LEU A 50 -11.27 -1.91 -4.63
N TYR A 51 -12.54 -2.03 -5.02
CA TYR A 51 -13.22 -3.32 -5.11
C TYR A 51 -12.77 -4.10 -6.35
N LYS A 52 -13.03 -5.40 -6.37
CA LYS A 52 -12.56 -6.34 -7.40
C LYS A 52 -12.87 -5.87 -8.83
N GLU A 53 -14.12 -5.49 -9.10
CA GLU A 53 -14.60 -5.11 -10.43
C GLU A 53 -13.93 -3.82 -10.91
N GLN A 54 -13.64 -2.89 -9.97
CA GLN A 54 -12.91 -1.66 -10.25
C GLN A 54 -11.45 -1.95 -10.61
N TRP A 55 -10.79 -2.87 -9.90
CA TRP A 55 -9.43 -3.32 -10.24
C TRP A 55 -9.38 -3.96 -11.62
N ILE A 56 -10.29 -4.89 -11.92
CA ILE A 56 -10.35 -5.56 -13.23
C ILE A 56 -10.52 -4.51 -14.35
N LYS A 57 -11.40 -3.54 -14.17
CA LYS A 57 -11.60 -2.45 -15.13
C LYS A 57 -10.33 -1.59 -15.28
N LEU A 58 -9.72 -1.18 -14.18
CA LEU A 58 -8.51 -0.35 -14.19
C LEU A 58 -7.34 -1.06 -14.88
N ILE A 59 -7.13 -2.34 -14.57
CA ILE A 59 -6.08 -3.17 -15.18
C ILE A 59 -6.34 -3.31 -16.69
N GLY A 60 -7.59 -3.49 -17.10
CA GLY A 60 -8.00 -3.50 -18.50
C GLY A 60 -7.70 -2.20 -19.25
N MET A 61 -7.56 -1.08 -18.55
CA MET A 61 -7.20 0.24 -19.12
C MET A 61 -5.69 0.52 -19.11
N SER A 62 -4.84 -0.43 -18.72
CA SER A 62 -3.39 -0.24 -18.60
C SER A 62 -2.74 0.39 -19.85
N ALA A 63 -3.03 -0.15 -21.04
CA ALA A 63 -2.49 0.39 -22.29
C ALA A 63 -2.95 1.84 -22.59
N ASP A 64 -4.19 2.18 -22.25
CA ASP A 64 -4.71 3.53 -22.43
C ASP A 64 -4.07 4.51 -21.45
N ILE A 65 -3.86 4.10 -20.20
CA ILE A 65 -3.16 4.89 -19.18
C ILE A 65 -1.72 5.15 -19.61
N GLU A 66 -1.00 4.12 -20.08
CA GLU A 66 0.38 4.28 -20.57
C GLU A 66 0.48 5.20 -21.78
N ARG A 67 -0.51 5.15 -22.68
CA ARG A 67 -0.57 6.08 -23.83
C ARG A 67 -0.81 7.51 -23.36
N PHE A 68 -1.80 7.71 -22.48
CA PHE A 68 -2.14 9.02 -21.94
C PHE A 68 -0.97 9.66 -21.18
N ILE A 69 -0.24 8.88 -20.38
CA ILE A 69 0.99 9.36 -19.70
C ILE A 69 2.02 9.85 -20.72
N ARG A 70 2.25 9.10 -21.79
CA ARG A 70 3.22 9.48 -22.83
C ARG A 70 2.80 10.75 -23.58
N GLU A 71 1.52 10.89 -23.91
CA GLU A 71 0.99 12.06 -24.59
C GLU A 71 1.11 13.33 -23.72
N HIS A 72 0.98 13.18 -22.41
CA HIS A 72 1.00 14.28 -21.43
C HIS A 72 2.27 14.33 -20.56
N ASP A 73 3.38 13.70 -21.00
CA ASP A 73 4.61 13.56 -20.21
C ASP A 73 5.13 14.91 -19.69
N HIS A 74 5.06 15.95 -20.52
CA HIS A 74 5.49 17.31 -20.18
C HIS A 74 4.66 18.00 -19.08
N GLU A 75 3.45 17.53 -18.81
CA GLU A 75 2.56 18.06 -17.75
C GLU A 75 2.71 17.28 -16.44
N LEU A 76 3.22 16.04 -16.51
CA LEU A 76 3.31 15.13 -15.37
C LEU A 76 4.64 15.29 -14.64
N LYS A 77 4.57 15.34 -13.31
CA LYS A 77 5.76 15.43 -12.45
C LYS A 77 6.21 14.04 -12.03
N THR A 78 7.51 13.77 -12.15
CA THR A 78 8.15 12.62 -11.52
C THR A 78 8.48 12.92 -10.05
N LYS A 79 8.32 11.93 -9.18
CA LYS A 79 8.77 12.00 -7.78
C LYS A 79 9.81 10.89 -7.56
N GLU A 80 10.94 11.26 -6.97
CA GLU A 80 11.92 10.35 -6.38
C GLU A 80 11.51 9.94 -4.95
#